data_AF-A0A524M1I7-F1
#
_entry.id   AF-A0A524M1I7-F1
#
_cell.length_a   1.000
_cell.length_b   1.000
_cell.length_c   1.000
_cell.angle_alpha   90.00
_cell.angle_beta   90.00
_cell.angle_gamma   90.00
#
_symmetry.space_group_name_H-M   'P 1'
#
loop_
_entity.id
_entity.type
_entity.pdbx_description
1 polymer ?
#
loop_
_entity_poly.entity_id
_entity_poly.type
_entity_poly.pdbx_seq_one_letter_code
_entity_poly.pdbx_strand_id
1 'polypeptide(L)'
;MTLSKEDTEKGVITASTGNHGLGVAFAAQQLGIHAKVVFPIGASEVKRDRMKQAGVEVIQDVGYEDVEPYARKLAKESGLTYVSPYNDPEIVAGAGTSGLEIIEQQDEIDAVFVPIGGGGLISGIAIAIKSALPYTMVIGVQSEVSPEVHDSWIAGHWVESEESDSLAQGLMGGVESDSITLDIIGEYVDRII
;
A
#
# COMPACT_ATOMS: atom_id res chain seq x y z
N MET A 1 -3.49 -11.81 6.93
CA MET A 1 -4.74 -11.50 6.19
C MET A 1 -5.91 -11.91 7.05
N THR A 2 -6.73 -10.94 7.44
CA THR A 2 -7.91 -11.16 8.28
C THR A 2 -9.11 -11.37 7.36
N LEU A 3 -9.22 -12.57 6.78
CA LEU A 3 -10.28 -12.91 5.83
C LEU A 3 -11.34 -13.80 6.48
N SER A 4 -12.59 -13.68 6.01
CA SER A 4 -13.60 -14.66 6.36
C SER A 4 -13.24 -16.03 5.77
N LYS A 5 -13.83 -17.10 6.32
CA LYS A 5 -13.63 -18.44 5.76
C LYS A 5 -14.08 -18.52 4.30
N GLU A 6 -15.20 -17.88 3.98
CA GLU A 6 -15.74 -17.83 2.62
C GLU A 6 -14.76 -17.11 1.65
N ASP A 7 -14.20 -15.97 2.06
CA ASP A 7 -13.24 -15.22 1.25
C ASP A 7 -11.92 -15.98 1.08
N THR A 8 -11.49 -16.68 2.12
CA THR A 8 -10.31 -17.56 2.10
C THR A 8 -10.49 -18.69 1.06
N GLU A 9 -11.68 -19.31 1.02
CA GLU A 9 -12.01 -20.38 0.08
C GLU A 9 -12.11 -19.89 -1.38
N LYS A 10 -12.64 -18.68 -1.60
CA LYS A 10 -12.72 -18.07 -2.94
C LYS A 10 -11.34 -17.63 -3.45
N GLY A 11 -10.49 -17.13 -2.55
CA GLY A 11 -9.17 -16.62 -2.87
C GLY A 11 -9.12 -15.11 -3.04
N VAL A 12 -7.91 -14.61 -3.24
CA VAL A 12 -7.60 -13.18 -3.27
C VAL A 12 -7.02 -12.72 -4.59
N ILE A 13 -7.13 -11.43 -4.87
CA ILE A 13 -6.49 -10.77 -6.00
C ILE A 13 -5.91 -9.43 -5.58
N THR A 14 -4.78 -9.06 -6.15
CA THR A 14 -4.21 -7.71 -5.96
C THR A 14 -3.69 -7.16 -7.29
N ALA A 15 -3.63 -5.84 -7.38
CA ALA A 15 -2.79 -5.13 -8.34
C ALA A 15 -1.42 -4.89 -7.72
N SER A 16 -0.33 -5.12 -8.47
CA SER A 16 0.98 -4.70 -8.01
C SER A 16 1.99 -4.60 -9.15
N THR A 17 2.91 -3.65 -9.00
CA THR A 17 4.13 -3.50 -9.84
C THR A 17 5.38 -4.02 -9.11
N GLY A 18 5.24 -4.54 -7.88
CA GLY A 18 6.38 -4.98 -7.10
C GLY A 18 6.10 -5.57 -5.70
N ASN A 19 6.50 -4.84 -4.66
CA ASN A 19 6.65 -5.39 -3.30
C ASN A 19 5.34 -5.90 -2.71
N HIS A 20 4.24 -5.18 -2.92
CA HIS A 20 2.92 -5.60 -2.43
C HIS A 20 2.51 -6.97 -2.98
N GLY A 21 2.67 -7.19 -4.30
CA GLY A 21 2.36 -8.48 -4.91
C GLY A 21 3.21 -9.63 -4.37
N LEU A 22 4.48 -9.36 -4.01
CA LEU A 22 5.33 -10.35 -3.33
C LEU A 22 4.86 -10.61 -1.90
N GLY A 23 4.44 -9.59 -1.16
CA GLY A 23 3.88 -9.72 0.18
C GLY A 23 2.58 -10.54 0.19
N VAL A 24 1.67 -10.23 -0.73
CA VAL A 24 0.43 -11.00 -0.94
C VAL A 24 0.75 -12.44 -1.33
N ALA A 25 1.70 -12.66 -2.24
CA ALA A 25 2.09 -14.00 -2.66
C ALA A 25 2.67 -14.84 -1.51
N PHE A 26 3.55 -14.23 -0.70
CA PHE A 26 4.10 -14.88 0.49
C PHE A 26 3.00 -15.23 1.50
N ALA A 27 2.12 -14.27 1.83
CA ALA A 27 1.03 -14.50 2.77
C ALA A 27 0.05 -15.59 2.29
N ALA A 28 -0.31 -15.56 1.01
CA ALA A 28 -1.18 -16.57 0.41
C ALA A 28 -0.56 -17.97 0.48
N GLN A 29 0.74 -18.08 0.22
CA GLN A 29 1.48 -19.35 0.34
C GLN A 29 1.47 -19.88 1.79
N GLN A 30 1.74 -19.02 2.78
CA GLN A 30 1.75 -19.42 4.19
C GLN A 30 0.36 -19.86 4.68
N LEU A 31 -0.70 -19.26 4.14
CA LEU A 31 -2.08 -19.53 4.55
C LEU A 31 -2.78 -20.59 3.69
N GLY A 32 -2.14 -21.06 2.61
CA GLY A 32 -2.75 -22.01 1.67
C GLY A 32 -3.93 -21.42 0.87
N ILE A 33 -3.91 -20.12 0.61
CA ILE A 33 -4.96 -19.38 -0.09
C ILE A 33 -4.61 -19.24 -1.57
N HIS A 34 -5.60 -19.44 -2.46
CA HIS A 34 -5.43 -19.12 -3.86
C HIS A 34 -5.30 -17.61 -4.06
N ALA A 35 -4.22 -17.15 -4.71
CA ALA A 35 -3.98 -15.75 -4.96
C ALA A 35 -3.64 -15.45 -6.43
N LYS A 36 -4.18 -14.34 -6.91
CA LYS A 36 -3.90 -13.76 -8.22
C LYS A 36 -3.21 -12.41 -8.07
N VAL A 37 -2.21 -12.15 -8.90
CA VAL A 37 -1.55 -10.84 -8.98
C VAL A 37 -1.69 -10.32 -10.40
N VAL A 38 -2.41 -9.21 -10.56
CA VAL A 38 -2.38 -8.45 -11.82
C VAL A 38 -1.08 -7.64 -11.82
N PHE A 39 -0.27 -7.89 -12.83
CA PHE A 39 1.09 -7.36 -12.96
C PHE A 39 1.23 -6.74 -14.36
N PRO A 40 1.70 -5.49 -14.48
CA PRO A 40 1.64 -4.81 -15.77
C PRO A 40 2.50 -5.46 -16.85
N ILE A 41 2.08 -5.30 -18.10
CA ILE A 41 2.90 -5.59 -19.27
C ILE A 41 4.14 -4.69 -19.22
N GLY A 42 5.32 -5.27 -19.47
CA GLY A 42 6.59 -4.54 -19.46
C GLY A 42 7.23 -4.35 -18.07
N ALA A 43 6.60 -4.81 -16.99
CA ALA A 43 7.21 -4.82 -15.67
C ALA A 43 8.28 -5.91 -15.49
N SER A 44 9.07 -5.79 -14.43
CA SER A 44 10.25 -6.63 -14.16
C SER A 44 9.95 -8.14 -14.20
N GLU A 45 10.59 -8.84 -15.14
CA GLU A 45 10.47 -10.30 -15.25
C GLU A 45 10.96 -11.03 -13.99
N VAL A 46 12.01 -10.51 -13.34
CA VAL A 46 12.53 -11.07 -12.09
C VAL A 46 11.47 -11.05 -10.98
N LYS A 47 10.70 -9.97 -10.87
CA LYS A 47 9.62 -9.86 -9.88
C LYS A 47 8.45 -10.80 -10.23
N ARG A 48 8.06 -10.85 -11.51
CA ARG A 48 7.05 -11.80 -12.01
C ARG A 48 7.41 -13.23 -11.68
N ASP A 49 8.65 -13.62 -11.97
CA ASP A 49 9.10 -15.01 -11.80
C ASP A 49 9.16 -15.39 -10.33
N ARG A 50 9.53 -14.45 -9.43
CA ARG A 50 9.42 -14.65 -7.97
C ARG A 50 7.98 -14.86 -7.51
N MET A 51 7.02 -14.10 -8.04
CA MET A 51 5.59 -14.31 -7.73
C MET A 51 5.14 -15.71 -8.20
N LYS A 52 5.48 -16.10 -9.43
CA LYS A 52 5.18 -17.46 -9.93
C LYS A 52 5.82 -18.55 -9.07
N GLN A 53 7.06 -18.37 -8.62
CA GLN A 53 7.76 -19.31 -7.72
C GLN A 53 7.10 -19.40 -6.34
N ALA A 54 6.48 -18.33 -5.87
CA ALA A 54 5.67 -18.33 -4.65
C ALA A 54 4.29 -19.01 -4.82
N GLY A 55 3.97 -19.48 -6.02
CA GLY A 55 2.77 -20.28 -6.31
C GLY A 55 1.51 -19.46 -6.62
N VAL A 56 1.64 -18.16 -6.88
CA VAL A 56 0.50 -17.31 -7.27
C VAL A 56 0.31 -17.24 -8.78
N GLU A 57 -0.94 -17.07 -9.20
CA GLU A 57 -1.30 -16.82 -10.60
C GLU A 57 -0.96 -15.37 -10.96
N VAL A 58 -0.11 -15.16 -11.96
CA VAL A 58 0.25 -13.81 -12.42
C VAL A 58 -0.45 -13.51 -13.74
N ILE A 59 -1.25 -12.44 -13.77
CA ILE A 59 -2.01 -11.97 -14.92
C ILE A 59 -1.33 -10.73 -15.50
N GLN A 60 -1.06 -10.72 -16.82
CA GLN A 60 -0.36 -9.62 -17.51
C GLN A 60 -1.13 -9.16 -18.75
N ASP A 61 -2.36 -8.71 -18.55
CA ASP A 61 -3.26 -8.34 -19.66
C ASP A 61 -3.28 -6.83 -19.94
N VAL A 62 -2.75 -6.01 -19.03
CA VAL A 62 -2.90 -4.55 -19.05
C VAL A 62 -1.59 -3.82 -18.75
N GLY A 63 -1.49 -2.55 -19.18
CA GLY A 63 -0.37 -1.65 -18.87
C GLY A 63 -0.44 -1.10 -17.44
N TYR A 64 0.53 -0.28 -17.05
CA TYR A 64 0.67 0.26 -15.68
C TYR A 64 -0.57 1.03 -15.19
N GLU A 65 -1.14 1.88 -16.04
CA GLU A 65 -2.30 2.73 -15.70
C GLU A 65 -3.57 1.92 -15.40
N ASP A 66 -3.67 0.71 -15.98
CA ASP A 66 -4.89 -0.09 -15.97
C ASP A 66 -4.85 -1.26 -14.96
N VAL A 67 -3.71 -1.51 -14.30
CA VAL A 67 -3.52 -2.70 -13.43
C VAL A 67 -4.55 -2.76 -12.31
N GLU A 68 -4.73 -1.65 -11.60
CA GLU A 68 -5.66 -1.58 -10.46
C GLU A 68 -7.13 -1.63 -10.89
N PRO A 69 -7.60 -0.79 -11.85
CA PRO A 69 -8.95 -0.91 -12.39
C PRO A 69 -9.27 -2.32 -12.88
N TYR A 70 -8.33 -2.97 -13.57
CA TYR A 70 -8.49 -4.33 -14.07
C TYR A 70 -8.56 -5.37 -12.95
N ALA A 71 -7.68 -5.27 -11.94
CA ALA A 71 -7.70 -6.17 -10.78
C ALA A 71 -9.01 -6.06 -9.99
N ARG A 72 -9.49 -4.84 -9.74
CA ARG A 72 -10.76 -4.60 -9.04
C ARG A 72 -11.95 -5.12 -9.82
N LYS A 73 -11.97 -4.93 -11.14
CA LYS A 73 -13.00 -5.51 -12.02
C LYS A 73 -13.00 -7.03 -11.95
N LEU A 74 -11.83 -7.66 -12.11
CA LEU A 74 -11.69 -9.11 -12.09
C LEU A 74 -12.05 -9.70 -10.72
N ALA A 75 -11.72 -9.00 -9.63
CA ALA A 75 -12.13 -9.36 -8.28
C ALA A 75 -13.65 -9.50 -8.19
N LYS A 76 -14.37 -8.47 -8.65
CA LYS A 76 -15.84 -8.43 -8.66
C LYS A 76 -16.45 -9.51 -9.54
N GLU A 77 -15.91 -9.73 -10.74
CA GLU A 77 -16.43 -10.72 -11.70
C GLU A 77 -16.19 -12.17 -11.24
N SER A 78 -15.06 -12.42 -10.57
CA SER A 78 -14.65 -13.76 -10.12
C SER A 78 -15.03 -14.05 -8.67
N GLY A 79 -15.58 -13.08 -7.95
CA GLY A 79 -15.90 -13.20 -6.52
C GLY A 79 -14.67 -13.29 -5.61
N LEU A 80 -13.50 -12.82 -6.07
CA LEU A 80 -12.26 -12.80 -5.28
C LEU A 80 -12.22 -11.57 -4.38
N THR A 81 -11.57 -11.67 -3.23
CA THR A 81 -11.32 -10.51 -2.37
C THR A 81 -10.15 -9.69 -2.93
N TYR A 82 -10.39 -8.41 -3.21
CA TYR A 82 -9.32 -7.49 -3.59
C TYR A 82 -8.50 -7.08 -2.36
N VAL A 83 -7.19 -7.28 -2.40
CA VAL A 83 -6.26 -6.88 -1.33
C VAL A 83 -5.57 -5.59 -1.75
N SER A 84 -6.03 -4.46 -1.19
CA SER A 84 -5.47 -3.15 -1.48
C SER A 84 -3.99 -3.05 -1.07
N PRO A 85 -3.15 -2.33 -1.82
CA PRO A 85 -1.77 -2.05 -1.42
C PRO A 85 -1.65 -1.05 -0.25
N TYR A 86 -2.68 -0.26 0.03
CA TYR A 86 -2.64 0.77 1.08
C TYR A 86 -4.01 1.19 1.60
N ASN A 87 -5.01 1.28 0.73
CA ASN A 87 -6.35 1.78 1.01
C ASN A 87 -7.25 0.69 1.63
N ASP A 88 -6.85 0.18 2.79
CA ASP A 88 -7.60 -0.81 3.58
C ASP A 88 -7.21 -0.73 5.06
N PRO A 89 -8.16 -0.75 6.02
CA PRO A 89 -7.85 -0.61 7.44
C PRO A 89 -6.94 -1.70 8.01
N GLU A 90 -7.05 -2.94 7.54
CA GLU A 90 -6.21 -4.06 8.00
C GLU A 90 -4.78 -3.94 7.43
N ILE A 91 -4.64 -3.41 6.22
CA ILE A 91 -3.33 -3.09 5.63
C ILE A 91 -2.65 -1.97 6.41
N VAL A 92 -3.38 -0.90 6.74
CA VAL A 92 -2.89 0.21 7.58
C VAL A 92 -2.49 -0.29 8.97
N ALA A 93 -3.36 -1.08 9.63
CA ALA A 93 -3.07 -1.66 10.94
C ALA A 93 -1.85 -2.57 10.92
N GLY A 94 -1.73 -3.42 9.88
CA GLY A 94 -0.57 -4.28 9.66
C GLY A 94 0.72 -3.47 9.54
N ALA A 95 0.70 -2.36 8.79
CA ALA A 95 1.87 -1.49 8.67
C ALA A 95 2.22 -0.78 10.00
N GLY A 96 1.21 -0.46 10.82
CA GLY A 96 1.41 0.13 12.15
C GLY A 96 2.20 -0.72 13.12
N THR A 97 2.31 -2.03 12.90
CA THR A 97 3.20 -2.91 13.68
C THR A 97 4.67 -2.47 13.62
N SER A 98 5.11 -1.89 12.50
CA SER A 98 6.46 -1.29 12.42
C SER A 98 6.61 -0.11 13.38
N GLY A 99 5.56 0.68 13.59
CA GLY A 99 5.55 1.76 14.57
C GLY A 99 5.64 1.25 16.00
N LEU A 100 4.95 0.14 16.31
CA LEU A 100 5.05 -0.52 17.61
C LEU A 100 6.48 -1.02 17.89
N GLU A 101 7.12 -1.66 16.90
CA GLU A 101 8.51 -2.10 17.01
C GLU A 101 9.47 -0.93 17.24
N ILE A 102 9.27 0.20 16.55
CA ILE A 102 10.07 1.42 16.76
C ILE A 102 9.98 1.90 18.21
N ILE A 103 8.77 1.97 18.78
CA ILE A 103 8.53 2.41 20.16
C ILE A 103 9.16 1.45 21.17
N GLU A 104 9.08 0.14 20.91
CA GLU A 104 9.71 -0.87 21.78
C GLU A 104 11.24 -0.76 21.79
N GLN A 105 11.83 -0.32 20.67
CA GLN A 105 13.27 -0.21 20.51
C GLN A 105 13.84 1.12 20.99
N GLN A 106 13.05 2.19 20.97
CA GLN A 106 13.45 3.52 21.41
C GLN A 106 12.24 4.31 21.94
N ASP A 107 12.31 4.74 23.19
CA ASP A 107 11.25 5.49 23.88
C ASP A 107 11.43 7.02 23.80
N GLU A 108 12.63 7.49 23.45
CA GLU A 108 12.92 8.90 23.22
C GLU A 108 13.19 9.16 21.73
N ILE A 109 12.16 9.62 21.00
CA ILE A 109 12.24 9.91 19.56
C ILE A 109 11.70 11.31 19.29
N ASP A 110 12.53 12.18 18.72
CA ASP A 110 12.11 13.52 18.30
C ASP A 110 11.27 13.47 17.00
N ALA A 111 11.69 12.65 16.04
CA ALA A 111 11.02 12.54 14.74
C ALA A 111 11.20 11.17 14.08
N VAL A 112 10.17 10.73 13.35
CA VAL A 112 10.17 9.53 12.49
C VAL A 112 9.87 9.95 11.06
N PHE A 113 10.74 9.59 10.13
CA PHE A 113 10.57 9.85 8.71
C PHE A 113 10.03 8.59 8.02
N VAL A 114 8.91 8.72 7.30
CA VAL A 114 8.24 7.57 6.66
C VAL A 114 7.99 7.88 5.18
N PRO A 115 8.38 7.00 4.25
CA PRO A 115 8.12 7.22 2.83
C PRO A 115 6.61 7.12 2.52
N ILE A 116 6.16 7.95 1.58
CA ILE A 116 4.77 8.03 1.14
C ILE A 116 4.67 7.62 -0.33
N GLY A 117 3.93 6.53 -0.57
CA GLY A 117 3.24 6.26 -1.84
C GLY A 117 1.74 6.50 -1.63
N GLY A 118 0.93 5.44 -1.62
CA GLY A 118 -0.50 5.54 -1.28
C GLY A 118 -0.82 5.83 0.20
N GLY A 119 0.19 5.98 1.06
CA GLY A 119 0.02 6.42 2.45
C GLY A 119 -0.20 5.32 3.50
N GLY A 120 -0.46 4.07 3.12
CA GLY A 120 -0.79 3.01 4.09
C GLY A 120 0.26 2.78 5.18
N LEU A 121 1.55 2.83 4.79
CA LEU A 121 2.67 2.68 5.74
C LEU A 121 2.73 3.82 6.75
N ILE A 122 2.70 5.07 6.27
CA ILE A 122 2.77 6.24 7.16
C ILE A 122 1.52 6.35 8.02
N SER A 123 0.34 6.05 7.50
CA SER A 123 -0.91 6.05 8.27
C SER A 123 -0.80 5.10 9.47
N GLY A 124 -0.34 3.86 9.25
CA GLY A 124 -0.19 2.87 10.32
C GLY A 124 0.86 3.29 11.36
N ILE A 125 2.05 3.70 10.89
CA ILE A 125 3.12 4.14 11.79
C ILE A 125 2.70 5.38 12.57
N ALA A 126 2.07 6.36 11.93
CA ALA A 126 1.63 7.60 12.56
C ALA A 126 0.64 7.34 13.69
N ILE A 127 -0.36 6.47 13.46
CA ILE A 127 -1.32 6.06 14.51
C ILE A 127 -0.58 5.46 15.71
N ALA A 128 0.33 4.52 15.48
CA ALA A 128 1.09 3.87 16.55
C ALA A 128 1.95 4.87 17.33
N ILE A 129 2.77 5.66 16.62
CA ILE A 129 3.65 6.67 17.22
C ILE A 129 2.86 7.71 18.00
N LYS A 130 1.83 8.32 17.40
CA LYS A 130 1.06 9.39 18.05
C LYS A 130 0.25 8.90 19.26
N SER A 131 -0.16 7.64 19.26
CA SER A 131 -0.87 7.04 20.41
C SER A 131 0.03 6.83 21.62
N ALA A 132 1.31 6.50 21.41
CA ALA A 132 2.24 6.21 22.51
C ALA A 132 3.16 7.39 22.86
N LEU A 133 3.64 8.11 21.85
CA LEU A 133 4.59 9.21 21.92
C LEU A 133 4.02 10.46 21.20
N PRO A 134 3.01 11.14 21.77
CA PRO A 134 2.24 12.18 21.08
C PRO A 134 3.06 13.39 20.62
N TYR A 135 4.23 13.61 21.24
CA TYR A 135 5.14 14.72 20.92
C TYR A 135 6.18 14.37 19.84
N THR A 136 6.34 13.09 19.49
CA THR A 136 7.21 12.69 18.38
C THR A 136 6.62 13.18 17.07
N MET A 137 7.45 13.84 16.24
CA MET A 137 7.03 14.27 14.92
C MET A 137 6.98 13.07 13.96
N VAL A 138 5.91 12.93 13.21
CA VAL A 138 5.81 11.99 12.09
C VAL A 138 5.88 12.79 10.81
N ILE A 139 6.93 12.54 10.03
CA ILE A 139 7.26 13.30 8.83
C ILE A 139 7.16 12.38 7.61
N GLY A 140 6.23 12.69 6.72
CA GLY A 140 6.12 12.05 5.42
C GLY A 140 7.21 12.48 4.46
N VAL A 141 7.73 11.53 3.68
CA VAL A 141 8.69 11.79 2.60
C VAL A 141 8.10 11.30 1.29
N GLN A 142 7.78 12.22 0.39
CA GLN A 142 7.18 11.91 -0.92
C GLN A 142 8.13 12.29 -2.06
N SER A 143 8.00 11.58 -3.19
CA SER A 143 8.71 11.91 -4.41
C SER A 143 8.12 13.19 -5.03
N GLU A 144 8.96 14.17 -5.38
CA GLU A 144 8.51 15.43 -6.02
C GLU A 144 7.77 15.19 -7.35
N VAL A 145 8.07 14.10 -8.03
CA VAL A 145 7.46 13.71 -9.31
C VAL A 145 6.19 12.85 -9.17
N SER A 146 5.73 12.59 -7.95
CA SER A 146 4.42 11.97 -7.65
C SER A 146 3.85 12.59 -6.36
N PRO A 147 3.41 13.87 -6.41
CA PRO A 147 3.13 14.66 -5.21
C PRO A 147 1.66 14.59 -4.73
N GLU A 148 0.83 13.68 -5.26
CA GLU A 148 -0.62 13.61 -5.01
C GLU A 148 -1.02 13.74 -3.53
N VAL A 149 -0.33 13.01 -2.64
CA VAL A 149 -0.63 13.00 -1.20
C VAL A 149 -0.22 14.30 -0.54
N HIS A 150 0.96 14.83 -0.87
CA HIS A 150 1.44 16.12 -0.40
C HIS A 150 0.50 17.24 -0.82
N ASP A 151 0.11 17.28 -2.09
CA ASP A 151 -0.77 18.30 -2.64
C ASP A 151 -2.18 18.20 -2.03
N SER A 152 -2.70 16.98 -1.86
CA SER A 152 -3.98 16.73 -1.18
C SER A 152 -3.93 17.12 0.29
N TRP A 153 -2.82 16.87 0.97
CA TRP A 153 -2.62 17.26 2.38
C TRP A 153 -2.59 18.77 2.54
N ILE A 154 -1.92 19.50 1.65
CA ILE A 154 -1.92 20.98 1.64
C ILE A 154 -3.32 21.53 1.35
N ALA A 155 -4.03 20.94 0.39
CA ALA A 155 -5.37 21.38 0.00
C ALA A 155 -6.43 21.06 1.08
N GLY A 156 -6.18 20.07 1.94
CA GLY A 156 -7.14 19.54 2.91
C GLY A 156 -8.26 18.71 2.26
N HIS A 157 -8.08 18.31 1.01
CA HIS A 157 -8.97 17.42 0.26
C HIS A 157 -8.18 16.76 -0.88
N TRP A 158 -8.70 15.66 -1.43
CA TRP A 158 -8.07 15.02 -2.58
C TRP A 158 -7.94 15.98 -3.78
N VAL A 159 -6.77 15.97 -4.41
CA VAL A 159 -6.47 16.67 -5.66
C VAL A 159 -5.66 15.74 -6.56
N GLU A 160 -5.96 15.81 -7.85
CA GLU A 160 -5.22 15.11 -8.89
C GLU A 160 -3.93 15.88 -9.23
N SER A 161 -2.80 15.18 -9.26
CA SER A 161 -1.47 15.69 -9.58
C SER A 161 -0.85 14.89 -10.72
N GLU A 162 -0.04 15.57 -11.53
CA GLU A 162 0.69 14.91 -12.62
C GLU A 162 1.84 14.06 -12.04
N GLU A 163 1.96 12.82 -12.53
CA GLU A 163 3.05 11.91 -12.19
C GLU A 163 4.06 11.79 -13.36
N SER A 164 5.35 11.66 -13.04
CA SER A 164 6.39 11.36 -14.03
C SER A 164 7.41 10.34 -13.52
N ASP A 165 8.26 9.85 -14.43
CA ASP A 165 9.19 8.74 -14.14
C ASP A 165 10.10 9.00 -12.93
N SER A 166 10.19 8.00 -12.05
CA SER A 166 11.02 8.04 -10.84
C SER A 166 11.83 6.77 -10.63
N LEU A 167 13.00 6.92 -9.99
CA LEU A 167 13.74 5.79 -9.44
C LEU A 167 12.99 5.16 -8.24
N ALA A 168 12.14 5.92 -7.56
CA ALA A 168 11.36 5.49 -6.40
C ALA A 168 10.07 4.75 -6.80
N GLN A 169 10.16 3.77 -7.69
CA GLN A 169 9.00 3.07 -8.29
C GLN A 169 7.99 2.50 -7.27
N GLY A 170 8.41 2.17 -6.05
CA GLY A 170 7.53 1.66 -5.00
C GLY A 170 6.68 2.73 -4.30
N LEU A 171 6.95 4.01 -4.56
CA LEU A 171 6.22 5.17 -4.02
C LEU A 171 5.36 5.84 -5.09
N MET A 172 5.39 5.32 -6.32
CA MET A 172 4.61 5.83 -7.44
C MET A 172 3.22 5.19 -7.47
N GLY A 173 2.31 5.82 -8.19
CA GLY A 173 0.89 5.48 -8.21
C GLY A 173 0.12 6.48 -7.36
N GLY A 174 -0.78 7.21 -8.01
CA GLY A 174 -1.69 8.14 -7.36
C GLY A 174 -2.58 7.48 -6.30
N VAL A 175 -3.33 8.32 -5.60
CA VAL A 175 -4.20 7.91 -4.50
C VAL A 175 -5.65 8.06 -4.91
N GLU A 176 -6.50 7.11 -4.55
CA GLU A 176 -7.92 7.24 -4.87
C GLU A 176 -8.57 8.37 -4.06
N SER A 177 -9.57 9.03 -4.66
CA SER A 177 -10.27 10.15 -4.03
C SER A 177 -11.05 9.78 -2.77
N ASP A 178 -11.34 8.49 -2.59
CA ASP A 178 -11.97 7.92 -1.40
C ASP A 178 -10.98 7.16 -0.49
N SER A 179 -9.67 7.42 -0.63
CA SER A 179 -8.66 6.75 0.18
C SER A 179 -8.75 7.11 1.66
N ILE A 180 -8.82 6.09 2.51
CA ILE A 180 -8.81 6.25 3.98
C ILE A 180 -7.50 6.86 4.49
N THR A 181 -6.42 6.76 3.71
CA THR A 181 -5.09 7.18 4.13
C THR A 181 -4.97 8.70 4.21
N LEU A 182 -5.72 9.45 3.39
CA LEU A 182 -5.68 10.92 3.38
C LEU A 182 -6.22 11.50 4.69
N ASP A 183 -7.34 10.99 5.19
CA ASP A 183 -7.92 11.42 6.46
C ASP A 183 -6.96 11.14 7.62
N ILE A 184 -6.39 9.93 7.67
CA ILE A 184 -5.42 9.54 8.71
C ILE A 184 -4.16 10.41 8.63
N ILE A 185 -3.64 10.67 7.43
CA ILE A 185 -2.48 11.55 7.24
C ILE A 185 -2.80 12.96 7.74
N GLY A 186 -3.96 13.50 7.39
CA GLY A 186 -4.41 14.82 7.87
C GLY A 186 -4.53 14.92 9.39
N GLU A 187 -4.88 13.82 10.07
CA GLU A 187 -5.02 13.78 11.53
C GLU A 187 -3.70 13.56 12.28
N TYR A 188 -2.83 12.67 11.79
CA TYR A 188 -1.68 12.16 12.56
C TYR A 188 -0.29 12.59 12.06
N VAL A 189 -0.17 13.08 10.82
CA VAL A 189 1.14 13.45 10.22
C VAL A 189 1.39 14.95 10.39
N ASP A 190 2.52 15.30 10.98
CA ASP A 190 2.85 16.70 11.30
C ASP A 190 3.35 17.48 10.09
N ARG A 191 4.00 16.78 9.14
CA ARG A 191 4.62 17.41 7.98
C ARG A 191 4.83 16.40 6.85
N ILE A 192 4.74 16.86 5.61
CA ILE A 192 5.20 16.13 4.42
C ILE A 192 6.32 16.94 3.75
N ILE A 193 7.38 16.26 3.32
CA ILE A 193 8.53 16.81 2.57
C ILE A 193 8.81 16.02 1.31
#